data_AF-A0A3D2U2Z8-F1
#
_entry.id   AF-A0A3D2U2Z8-F1
#
_cell.length_a   1.000
_cell.length_b   1.000
_cell.length_c   1.000
_cell.angle_alpha   90.00
_cell.angle_beta   90.00
_cell.angle_gamma   90.00
#
_symmetry.space_group_name_H-M   'P 1'
#
loop_
_entity.id
_entity.type
_entity.pdbx_description
1 polymer ?
#
loop_
_entity_poly.entity_id
_entity_poly.type
_entity_poly.pdbx_seq_one_letter_code
_entity_poly.pdbx_strand_id
1 'polypeptide(L)'
;MSASSFADSDPWVVYPGGQGAGAGKHIVFVTGDDEYRSEEGMPMLAKILSVRHGFKCTVLFAIDPKTGQIKPDHQTNIPGLQALDTADLMVLFLRFRELPDEQMDRIVKFTHSGKPIIGLRTATHAFNYSRNKKSKYRPLSFNSGTPRGGWGGLVLGDTWLNHHGHHGRESTRGVVNAKYKTHPVLKGVTDIWGPTDVYGVRKLPADSKVIVHGQVLAGMKPSAKPVEGRKNDPMMPLVWTRAFKTESGKTARILATTMGASTDLQSAGLRR
;
A
#
# COMPACT_ATOMS: atom_id res chain seq x y z
N MET A 1 14.18 -41.09 -18.88
CA MET A 1 14.31 -39.67 -18.49
C MET A 1 13.27 -39.40 -17.43
N SER A 2 13.71 -39.22 -16.18
CA SER A 2 12.82 -38.93 -15.06
C SER A 2 12.27 -37.51 -15.23
N ALA A 3 10.95 -37.39 -15.35
CA ALA A 3 10.27 -36.11 -15.24
C ALA A 3 10.52 -35.59 -13.82
N SER A 4 11.30 -34.52 -13.72
CA SER A 4 11.46 -33.78 -12.47
C SER A 4 10.07 -33.28 -12.07
N SER A 5 9.51 -33.82 -10.99
CA SER A 5 8.36 -33.22 -10.35
C SER A 5 8.76 -31.80 -9.93
N PHE A 6 8.00 -30.80 -10.36
CA PHE A 6 8.05 -29.47 -9.75
C PHE A 6 7.56 -29.64 -8.31
N ALA A 7 8.47 -29.91 -7.38
CA ALA A 7 8.16 -29.85 -5.96
C ALA A 7 7.75 -28.42 -5.61
N ASP A 8 6.56 -28.31 -4.99
CA ASP A 8 6.00 -27.20 -4.22
C ASP A 8 6.94 -26.01 -3.98
N SER A 9 7.04 -25.11 -4.95
CA SER A 9 7.50 -23.76 -4.62
C SER A 9 6.35 -23.05 -3.91
N ASP A 10 6.60 -22.56 -2.70
CA ASP A 10 5.67 -21.68 -1.99
C ASP A 10 5.11 -20.60 -2.95
N PRO A 11 3.81 -20.30 -2.93
CA PRO A 11 3.17 -19.33 -3.83
C PRO A 11 3.47 -17.86 -3.45
N TRP A 12 4.65 -17.59 -2.90
CA TRP A 12 5.17 -16.29 -2.53
C TRP A 12 6.68 -16.20 -2.80
N VAL A 13 7.22 -14.99 -2.82
CA VAL A 13 8.67 -14.77 -2.99
C VAL A 13 9.30 -14.34 -1.67
N VAL A 14 10.45 -14.93 -1.34
CA VAL A 14 11.28 -14.51 -0.21
C VAL A 14 12.62 -13.99 -0.73
N TYR A 15 12.94 -12.75 -0.36
CA TYR A 15 14.27 -12.18 -0.50
C TYR A 15 14.99 -12.25 0.86
N PRO A 16 16.19 -12.86 0.93
CA PRO A 16 16.88 -13.05 2.19
C PRO A 16 17.28 -11.72 2.81
N GLY A 17 17.38 -11.69 4.14
CA GLY A 17 18.03 -10.58 4.83
C GLY A 17 19.54 -10.58 4.61
N GLY A 18 20.18 -9.46 4.92
CA GLY A 18 21.61 -9.27 4.75
C GLY A 18 22.16 -8.24 5.73
N GLN A 19 23.32 -7.68 5.40
CA GLN A 19 23.94 -6.61 6.18
C GLN A 19 23.30 -5.25 5.84
N GLY A 20 23.32 -4.32 6.80
CA GLY A 20 22.80 -2.96 6.62
C GLY A 20 21.79 -2.56 7.68
N ALA A 21 21.15 -1.39 7.50
CA ALA A 21 20.23 -0.80 8.47
C ALA A 21 18.98 -1.66 8.77
N GLY A 22 18.64 -2.60 7.88
CA GLY A 22 17.53 -3.54 8.00
C GLY A 22 17.93 -4.94 8.45
N ALA A 23 19.19 -5.17 8.80
CA ALA A 23 19.66 -6.48 9.27
C ALA A 23 18.83 -6.99 10.45
N GLY A 24 18.41 -8.26 10.38
CA GLY A 24 17.55 -8.88 11.40
C GLY A 24 16.09 -8.39 11.42
N LYS A 25 15.67 -7.58 10.44
CA LYS A 25 14.28 -7.11 10.30
C LYS A 25 13.56 -7.76 9.13
N HIS A 26 12.28 -8.06 9.34
CA HIS A 26 11.43 -8.71 8.34
C HIS A 26 10.28 -7.82 7.88
N ILE A 27 10.20 -7.57 6.58
CA ILE A 27 9.11 -6.83 5.94
C ILE A 27 8.23 -7.81 5.17
N VAL A 28 6.92 -7.75 5.37
CA VAL A 28 5.95 -8.52 4.58
C VAL A 28 5.14 -7.57 3.71
N PHE A 29 5.16 -7.83 2.41
CA PHE A 29 4.34 -7.17 1.41
C PHE A 29 3.12 -8.04 1.13
N VAL A 30 1.92 -7.51 1.35
CA VAL A 30 0.66 -8.17 1.06
C VAL A 30 0.07 -7.51 -0.20
N THR A 31 0.08 -8.25 -1.31
CA THR A 31 -0.31 -7.73 -2.64
C THR A 31 -1.58 -8.41 -3.16
N GLY A 32 -2.27 -7.74 -4.07
CA GLY A 32 -3.60 -8.14 -4.53
C GLY A 32 -4.42 -6.97 -5.06
N ASP A 33 -3.73 -5.97 -5.62
CA ASP A 33 -4.32 -4.93 -6.43
C ASP A 33 -4.13 -5.28 -7.91
N ASP A 34 -5.24 -5.28 -8.65
CA ASP A 34 -5.36 -5.66 -10.06
C ASP A 34 -5.24 -4.46 -11.03
N GLU A 35 -5.45 -3.24 -10.54
CA GLU A 35 -5.52 -2.01 -11.36
C GLU A 35 -4.15 -1.37 -11.58
N TYR A 36 -3.31 -1.38 -10.55
CA TYR A 36 -2.01 -0.71 -10.46
C TYR A 36 -0.85 -1.70 -10.31
N ARG A 37 -1.12 -2.99 -10.51
CA ARG A 37 -0.13 -4.07 -10.71
C ARG A 37 0.80 -4.26 -9.53
N SER A 38 0.22 -4.45 -8.35
CA SER A 38 0.97 -4.67 -7.11
C SER A 38 1.94 -5.86 -7.18
N GLU A 39 1.58 -6.90 -7.92
CA GLU A 39 2.38 -8.10 -8.17
C GLU A 39 3.64 -7.83 -9.00
N GLU A 40 3.71 -6.72 -9.74
CA GLU A 40 4.89 -6.31 -10.49
C GLU A 40 5.79 -5.37 -9.66
N GLY A 41 5.17 -4.37 -9.02
CA GLY A 41 5.90 -3.32 -8.31
C GLY A 41 6.53 -3.79 -6.99
N MET A 42 5.80 -4.58 -6.21
CA MET A 42 6.21 -4.94 -4.85
C MET A 42 7.39 -5.93 -4.80
N PRO A 43 7.52 -6.94 -5.68
CA PRO A 43 8.73 -7.76 -5.74
C PRO A 43 9.98 -6.95 -6.03
N MET A 44 9.90 -5.96 -6.93
CA MET A 44 11.01 -5.07 -7.24
C MET A 44 11.41 -4.22 -6.02
N LEU A 45 10.44 -3.60 -5.34
CA LEU A 45 10.70 -2.79 -4.16
C LEU A 45 11.28 -3.64 -3.01
N ALA A 46 10.71 -4.82 -2.76
CA ALA A 46 11.21 -5.78 -1.78
C ALA A 46 12.65 -6.21 -2.05
N LYS A 47 13.00 -6.46 -3.33
CA LYS A 47 14.37 -6.79 -3.73
C LYS A 47 15.33 -5.64 -3.48
N ILE A 48 14.92 -4.40 -3.76
CA ILE A 48 15.74 -3.20 -3.44
C ILE A 48 16.00 -3.13 -1.93
N LEU A 49 14.97 -3.30 -1.09
CA LEU A 49 15.11 -3.25 0.37
C LEU A 49 16.01 -4.36 0.91
N SER A 50 15.88 -5.57 0.38
CA SER A 50 16.76 -6.69 0.74
C SER A 50 18.21 -6.44 0.34
N VAL A 51 18.46 -6.14 -0.94
CA VAL A 51 19.83 -6.04 -1.47
C VAL A 51 20.57 -4.80 -0.96
N ARG A 52 19.89 -3.66 -0.84
CA ARG A 52 20.54 -2.39 -0.47
C ARG A 52 20.52 -2.07 1.00
N HIS A 53 19.58 -2.64 1.74
CA HIS A 53 19.36 -2.28 3.15
C HIS A 53 19.38 -3.48 4.10
N GLY A 54 19.44 -4.72 3.59
CA GLY A 54 19.60 -5.92 4.40
C GLY A 54 18.31 -6.46 5.03
N PHE A 55 17.14 -5.94 4.66
CA PHE A 55 15.86 -6.45 5.16
C PHE A 55 15.58 -7.85 4.60
N LYS A 56 15.08 -8.76 5.43
CA LYS A 56 14.35 -9.92 4.91
C LYS A 56 13.03 -9.41 4.35
N CYS A 57 12.67 -9.79 3.13
CA CYS A 57 11.37 -9.41 2.56
C CYS A 57 10.60 -10.65 2.08
N THR A 58 9.32 -10.71 2.41
CA THR A 58 8.39 -11.70 1.86
C THR A 58 7.30 -10.98 1.10
N VAL A 59 7.02 -11.40 -0.14
CA VAL A 59 5.97 -10.83 -0.99
C VAL A 59 4.91 -11.87 -1.25
N LEU A 60 3.71 -11.62 -0.73
CA LEU A 60 2.53 -12.48 -0.85
C LEU A 60 1.64 -11.96 -1.97
N PHE A 61 1.05 -12.88 -2.74
CA PHE A 61 0.23 -12.54 -3.90
C PHE A 61 -1.20 -13.05 -3.76
N ALA A 62 -2.12 -12.45 -4.51
CA ALA A 62 -3.40 -13.07 -4.81
C ALA A 62 -3.18 -14.29 -5.74
N ILE A 63 -3.67 -15.46 -5.33
CA ILE A 63 -3.42 -16.73 -6.03
C ILE A 63 -4.75 -17.39 -6.39
N ASP A 64 -4.88 -17.86 -7.63
CA ASP A 64 -6.00 -18.73 -8.00
C ASP A 64 -5.79 -20.12 -7.37
N PRO A 65 -6.62 -20.54 -6.41
CA PRO A 65 -6.41 -21.83 -5.73
C PRO A 65 -6.59 -23.03 -6.66
N LYS A 66 -7.21 -22.86 -7.84
CA LYS A 66 -7.39 -23.96 -8.81
C LYS A 66 -6.12 -24.22 -9.61
N THR A 67 -5.33 -23.18 -9.88
CA THR A 67 -4.16 -23.27 -10.78
C THR A 67 -2.84 -23.06 -10.07
N GLY A 68 -2.85 -22.49 -8.85
CA GLY A 68 -1.64 -22.11 -8.12
C GLY A 68 -0.94 -20.86 -8.68
N GLN A 69 -1.52 -20.19 -9.68
CA GLN A 69 -0.90 -19.05 -10.35
C GLN A 69 -1.28 -17.71 -9.70
N ILE A 70 -0.39 -16.73 -9.82
CA ILE A 70 -0.68 -15.34 -9.47
C ILE A 70 -1.84 -14.84 -10.32
N LYS A 71 -2.90 -14.40 -9.64
CA LYS A 71 -4.11 -13.89 -10.25
C LYS A 71 -4.54 -12.64 -9.50
N PRO A 72 -4.12 -11.44 -9.96
CA PRO A 72 -4.31 -10.18 -9.23
C PRO A 72 -5.78 -9.85 -8.94
N ASP A 73 -6.70 -10.25 -9.81
CA ASP A 73 -8.14 -10.06 -9.65
C ASP A 73 -8.81 -11.12 -8.76
N HIS A 74 -8.08 -12.13 -8.26
CA HIS A 74 -8.61 -13.12 -7.34
C HIS A 74 -8.77 -12.54 -5.92
N GLN A 75 -10.00 -12.20 -5.55
CA GLN A 75 -10.29 -11.41 -4.36
C GLN A 75 -10.25 -12.17 -3.03
N THR A 76 -10.21 -13.50 -3.05
CA THR A 76 -10.55 -14.33 -1.88
C THR A 76 -9.43 -15.27 -1.42
N ASN A 77 -8.20 -15.11 -1.91
CA ASN A 77 -7.11 -16.00 -1.53
C ASN A 77 -5.74 -15.33 -1.65
N ILE A 78 -5.05 -15.19 -0.50
CA ILE A 78 -3.66 -14.76 -0.39
C ILE A 78 -2.96 -15.74 0.58
N PRO A 79 -2.31 -16.81 0.07
CA PRO A 79 -1.56 -17.73 0.91
C PRO A 79 -0.30 -17.07 1.51
N GLY A 80 0.22 -17.64 2.60
CA GLY A 80 1.47 -17.18 3.23
C GLY A 80 1.31 -16.08 4.29
N LEU A 81 0.08 -15.68 4.63
CA LEU A 81 -0.21 -14.63 5.62
C LEU A 81 0.30 -14.93 7.04
N GLN A 82 0.63 -16.19 7.35
CA GLN A 82 1.34 -16.55 8.59
C GLN A 82 2.72 -15.86 8.71
N ALA A 83 3.32 -15.42 7.61
CA ALA A 83 4.56 -14.63 7.63
C ALA A 83 4.43 -13.32 8.42
N LEU A 84 3.20 -12.78 8.57
CA LEU A 84 2.92 -11.61 9.39
C LEU A 84 3.17 -11.85 10.89
N ASP A 85 3.15 -13.09 11.36
CA ASP A 85 3.40 -13.39 12.79
C ASP A 85 4.81 -12.96 13.22
N THR A 86 5.79 -13.04 12.32
CA THR A 86 7.19 -12.68 12.59
C THR A 86 7.63 -11.35 12.00
N ALA A 87 6.79 -10.70 11.18
CA ALA A 87 7.13 -9.46 10.50
C ALA A 87 7.34 -8.28 11.46
N ASP A 88 8.27 -7.38 11.17
CA ASP A 88 8.46 -6.09 11.85
C ASP A 88 7.68 -4.95 11.17
N LEU A 89 7.34 -5.10 9.90
CA LEU A 89 6.62 -4.12 9.08
C LEU A 89 5.69 -4.84 8.11
N MET A 90 4.48 -4.32 7.96
CA MET A 90 3.53 -4.76 6.94
C MET A 90 3.34 -3.66 5.90
N VAL A 91 3.51 -4.02 4.62
CA VAL A 91 3.23 -3.15 3.48
C VAL A 91 1.99 -3.69 2.77
N LEU A 92 0.93 -2.89 2.69
CA LEU A 92 -0.32 -3.25 2.02
C LEU A 92 -0.43 -2.54 0.68
N PHE A 93 -0.70 -3.34 -0.35
CA PHE A 93 -1.13 -2.88 -1.65
C PHE A 93 -2.22 -3.83 -2.18
N LEU A 94 -3.42 -3.63 -1.65
CA LEU A 94 -4.59 -4.47 -1.87
C LEU A 94 -5.75 -3.62 -2.38
N ARG A 95 -6.62 -4.24 -3.18
CA ARG A 95 -7.84 -3.60 -3.68
C ARG A 95 -9.03 -4.53 -3.56
N PHE A 96 -10.07 -4.11 -2.86
CA PHE A 96 -11.37 -4.81 -2.78
C PHE A 96 -11.29 -6.32 -2.50
N ARG A 97 -10.35 -6.75 -1.65
CA ARG A 97 -10.28 -8.14 -1.22
C ARG A 97 -11.46 -8.49 -0.32
N GLU A 98 -11.87 -9.75 -0.38
CA GLU A 98 -12.83 -10.33 0.54
C GLU A 98 -12.24 -11.64 1.04
N LEU A 99 -11.19 -11.53 1.84
CA LEU A 99 -10.46 -12.69 2.31
C LEU A 99 -11.33 -13.50 3.29
N PRO A 100 -11.24 -14.84 3.27
CA PRO A 100 -11.78 -15.69 4.31
C PRO A 100 -11.33 -15.23 5.69
N ASP A 101 -12.18 -15.44 6.71
CA ASP A 101 -11.93 -14.92 8.05
C ASP A 101 -10.58 -15.36 8.62
N GLU A 102 -10.13 -16.59 8.34
CA GLU A 102 -8.81 -17.10 8.77
C GLU A 102 -7.62 -16.31 8.18
N GLN A 103 -7.69 -15.94 6.90
CA GLN A 103 -6.66 -15.12 6.27
C GLN A 103 -6.72 -13.68 6.81
N MET A 104 -7.92 -13.14 6.95
CA MET A 104 -8.11 -11.79 7.47
C MET A 104 -7.69 -11.66 8.95
N ASP A 105 -7.82 -12.72 9.75
CA ASP A 105 -7.36 -12.77 11.15
C ASP A 105 -5.88 -12.36 11.27
N ARG A 106 -5.02 -12.77 10.33
CA ARG A 106 -3.59 -12.45 10.35
C ARG A 106 -3.32 -10.96 10.08
N ILE A 107 -4.05 -10.37 9.14
CA ILE A 107 -3.94 -8.93 8.83
C ILE A 107 -4.43 -8.10 10.00
N VAL A 108 -5.57 -8.48 10.59
CA VAL A 108 -6.15 -7.78 11.75
C VAL A 108 -5.24 -7.91 12.97
N LYS A 109 -4.74 -9.11 13.26
CA LYS A 109 -3.75 -9.33 14.33
C LYS A 109 -2.52 -8.44 14.17
N PHE A 110 -1.97 -8.32 12.96
CA PHE A 110 -0.85 -7.40 12.71
C PHE A 110 -1.27 -5.93 12.91
N THR A 111 -2.44 -5.55 12.41
CA THR A 111 -3.01 -4.20 12.56
C THR A 111 -3.08 -3.77 14.04
N HIS A 112 -3.44 -4.68 14.94
CA HIS A 112 -3.54 -4.41 16.38
C HIS A 112 -2.24 -4.69 17.18
N SER A 113 -1.16 -5.06 16.52
CA SER A 113 0.11 -5.42 17.18
C SER A 113 0.91 -4.21 17.69
N GLY A 114 0.64 -3.01 17.16
CA GLY A 114 1.43 -1.79 17.37
C GLY A 114 2.65 -1.66 16.44
N LYS A 115 2.91 -2.66 15.59
CA LYS A 115 3.99 -2.60 14.59
C LYS A 115 3.63 -1.64 13.44
N PRO A 116 4.63 -1.05 12.77
CA PRO A 116 4.41 -0.09 11.69
C PRO A 116 3.73 -0.71 10.47
N ILE A 117 2.94 0.11 9.76
CA ILE A 117 2.20 -0.26 8.54
C ILE A 117 2.43 0.78 7.45
N ILE A 118 2.65 0.34 6.22
CA ILE A 118 2.65 1.19 5.03
C ILE A 118 1.45 0.81 4.16
N GLY A 119 0.63 1.79 3.78
CA GLY A 119 -0.45 1.62 2.81
C GLY A 119 -0.14 2.36 1.51
N LEU A 120 -0.19 1.65 0.39
CA LEU A 120 0.06 2.19 -0.95
C LEU A 120 -1.25 2.19 -1.76
N ARG A 121 -1.44 3.23 -2.58
CA ARG A 121 -2.58 3.37 -3.51
C ARG A 121 -3.92 2.97 -2.89
N THR A 122 -4.37 1.79 -3.31
CA THR A 122 -5.70 1.25 -3.13
C THR A 122 -5.87 0.57 -1.80
N ALA A 123 -4.83 0.54 -0.95
CA ALA A 123 -4.93 0.12 0.44
C ALA A 123 -5.96 0.95 1.24
N THR A 124 -6.27 2.18 0.80
CA THR A 124 -7.39 2.98 1.31
C THR A 124 -8.74 2.26 1.18
N HIS A 125 -8.86 1.33 0.25
CA HIS A 125 -10.02 0.49 -0.01
C HIS A 125 -9.62 -0.99 -0.20
N ALA A 126 -8.73 -1.45 0.67
CA ALA A 126 -8.19 -2.81 0.63
C ALA A 126 -9.26 -3.92 0.65
N PHE A 127 -10.38 -3.70 1.36
CA PHE A 127 -11.39 -4.75 1.60
C PHE A 127 -12.79 -4.35 1.16
N ASN A 128 -13.55 -5.32 0.64
CA ASN A 128 -14.96 -5.16 0.23
C ASN A 128 -15.75 -6.47 0.46
N TYR A 129 -16.33 -6.62 1.66
CA TYR A 129 -17.16 -7.78 2.00
C TYR A 129 -18.58 -7.62 1.47
N SER A 130 -18.70 -7.92 0.18
CA SER A 130 -19.93 -7.85 -0.59
C SER A 130 -20.67 -9.19 -0.65
N ARG A 131 -19.96 -10.33 -0.59
CA ARG A 131 -20.53 -11.68 -0.72
C ARG A 131 -20.86 -12.29 0.65
N ASN A 132 -19.88 -12.41 1.55
CA ASN A 132 -20.03 -13.00 2.87
C ASN A 132 -20.56 -11.97 3.89
N LYS A 133 -21.88 -11.85 3.99
CA LYS A 133 -22.54 -10.93 4.93
C LYS A 133 -22.36 -11.30 6.40
N LYS A 134 -21.97 -12.55 6.70
CA LYS A 134 -21.79 -13.07 8.06
C LYS A 134 -20.35 -12.95 8.58
N SER A 135 -19.40 -12.59 7.73
CA SER A 135 -18.01 -12.39 8.15
C SER A 135 -17.94 -11.33 9.26
N LYS A 136 -17.22 -11.64 10.33
CA LYS A 136 -16.93 -10.68 11.42
C LYS A 136 -16.12 -9.48 10.92
N TYR A 137 -15.46 -9.59 9.76
CA TYR A 137 -14.67 -8.53 9.15
C TYR A 137 -15.41 -7.69 8.13
N ARG A 138 -16.69 -7.97 7.89
CA ARG A 138 -17.54 -7.12 7.05
C ARG A 138 -17.47 -5.62 7.40
N PRO A 139 -17.44 -5.19 8.67
CA PRO A 139 -17.29 -3.78 9.04
C PRO A 139 -16.00 -3.11 8.53
N LEU A 140 -14.98 -3.88 8.16
CA LEU A 140 -13.73 -3.37 7.61
C LEU A 140 -13.80 -3.09 6.09
N SER A 141 -14.94 -3.30 5.46
CA SER A 141 -15.18 -2.93 4.06
C SER A 141 -15.02 -1.43 3.86
N PHE A 142 -14.41 -1.02 2.74
CA PHE A 142 -14.05 0.37 2.44
C PHE A 142 -15.25 1.35 2.48
N ASN A 143 -16.46 0.84 2.25
CA ASN A 143 -17.71 1.59 2.24
C ASN A 143 -18.50 1.50 3.56
N SER A 144 -17.88 0.96 4.62
CA SER A 144 -18.51 0.87 5.93
C SER A 144 -18.75 2.26 6.54
N GLY A 145 -19.86 2.40 7.25
CA GLY A 145 -20.16 3.56 8.09
C GLY A 145 -19.50 3.50 9.47
N THR A 146 -19.24 2.28 9.97
CA THR A 146 -18.70 2.04 11.31
C THR A 146 -17.75 0.82 11.28
N PRO A 147 -16.42 1.01 11.40
CA PRO A 147 -15.75 2.31 11.30
C PRO A 147 -15.96 2.94 9.92
N ARG A 148 -16.06 4.28 9.88
CA ARG A 148 -16.22 5.01 8.62
C ARG A 148 -15.03 4.73 7.71
N GLY A 149 -15.30 4.26 6.50
CA GLY A 149 -14.27 3.94 5.52
C GLY A 149 -13.58 2.58 5.73
N GLY A 150 -14.11 1.74 6.62
CA GLY A 150 -13.57 0.41 6.88
C GLY A 150 -12.14 0.43 7.42
N TRP A 151 -11.34 -0.56 7.02
CA TRP A 151 -9.93 -0.65 7.43
C TRP A 151 -9.11 0.55 6.98
N GLY A 152 -9.29 1.03 5.74
CA GLY A 152 -8.52 2.18 5.22
C GLY A 152 -8.81 3.46 5.99
N GLY A 153 -10.11 3.78 6.19
CA GLY A 153 -10.51 4.93 6.99
C GLY A 153 -10.05 4.83 8.45
N LEU A 154 -10.15 3.65 9.05
CA LEU A 154 -9.71 3.40 10.43
C LEU A 154 -8.18 3.57 10.58
N VAL A 155 -7.40 2.86 9.77
CA VAL A 155 -5.95 2.70 9.94
C VAL A 155 -5.18 3.78 9.19
N LEU A 156 -5.44 3.95 7.89
CA LEU A 156 -4.72 4.93 7.06
C LEU A 156 -5.28 6.34 7.23
N GLY A 157 -6.53 6.47 7.64
CA GLY A 157 -7.20 7.76 7.88
C GLY A 157 -8.09 8.21 6.72
N ASP A 158 -8.10 7.52 5.58
CA ASP A 158 -9.07 7.76 4.52
C ASP A 158 -9.43 6.49 3.74
N THR A 159 -10.53 6.56 2.99
CA THR A 159 -11.02 5.50 2.11
C THR A 159 -11.13 5.99 0.66
N TRP A 160 -11.45 5.09 -0.27
CA TRP A 160 -11.72 5.46 -1.66
C TRP A 160 -12.85 6.47 -1.81
N LEU A 161 -12.64 7.47 -2.66
CA LEU A 161 -13.60 8.52 -3.00
C LEU A 161 -13.81 8.60 -4.49
N ASN A 162 -12.80 9.10 -5.19
CA ASN A 162 -12.81 9.40 -6.60
C ASN A 162 -11.38 9.66 -7.09
N HIS A 163 -11.23 9.63 -8.41
CA HIS A 163 -10.12 10.27 -9.10
C HIS A 163 -10.31 11.79 -9.02
N HIS A 164 -9.31 12.50 -8.52
CA HIS A 164 -9.27 13.98 -8.50
C HIS A 164 -8.64 14.51 -9.79
N GLY A 165 -7.60 13.84 -10.28
CA GLY A 165 -7.13 14.02 -11.65
C GLY A 165 -7.97 13.24 -12.66
N HIS A 166 -7.88 13.60 -13.93
CA HIS A 166 -8.49 12.86 -15.02
C HIS A 166 -7.65 11.61 -15.31
N HIS A 167 -8.17 10.45 -14.93
CA HIS A 167 -7.53 9.16 -15.13
C HIS A 167 -7.05 8.96 -16.57
N GLY A 168 -5.82 8.48 -16.73
CA GLY A 168 -5.15 8.24 -18.01
C GLY A 168 -4.79 9.47 -18.84
N ARG A 169 -5.07 10.70 -18.36
CA ARG A 169 -4.76 11.96 -19.07
C ARG A 169 -3.93 12.94 -18.24
N GLU A 170 -4.17 12.98 -16.94
CA GLU A 170 -3.44 13.81 -15.99
C GLU A 170 -2.54 12.95 -15.10
N SER A 171 -1.35 13.45 -14.78
CA SER A 171 -0.38 12.75 -13.94
C SER A 171 -0.16 13.47 -12.60
N THR A 172 0.59 12.83 -11.70
CA THR A 172 0.83 13.33 -10.35
C THR A 172 2.26 13.80 -10.19
N ARG A 173 2.44 15.03 -9.70
CA ARG A 173 3.70 15.52 -9.14
C ARG A 173 3.58 15.61 -7.61
N GLY A 174 4.51 15.00 -6.89
CA GLY A 174 4.61 15.17 -5.45
C GLY A 174 5.28 16.50 -5.11
N VAL A 175 4.58 17.35 -4.35
CA VAL A 175 5.09 18.62 -3.83
C VAL A 175 5.29 18.49 -2.32
N VAL A 176 6.54 18.60 -1.87
CA VAL A 176 6.90 18.49 -0.44
C VAL A 176 6.20 19.57 0.36
N ASN A 177 5.55 19.18 1.46
CA ASN A 177 5.01 20.13 2.41
C ASN A 177 6.16 20.84 3.14
N ALA A 178 6.27 22.16 2.97
CA ALA A 178 7.32 22.97 3.57
C ALA A 178 7.41 22.81 5.10
N LYS A 179 6.28 22.60 5.78
CA LYS A 179 6.23 22.36 7.23
C LYS A 179 6.99 21.10 7.67
N TYR A 180 7.10 20.11 6.79
CA TYR A 180 7.71 18.80 7.09
C TYR A 180 8.92 18.48 6.21
N LYS A 181 9.55 19.50 5.60
CA LYS A 181 10.69 19.31 4.67
C LYS A 181 11.88 18.54 5.26
N THR A 182 12.05 18.54 6.59
CA THR A 182 13.12 17.82 7.30
C THR A 182 12.66 16.46 7.84
N HIS A 183 11.44 16.01 7.52
CA HIS A 183 10.91 14.75 8.04
C HIS A 183 11.76 13.57 7.52
N PRO A 184 12.13 12.57 8.38
CA PRO A 184 13.04 11.49 7.99
C PRO A 184 12.61 10.67 6.77
N VAL A 185 11.31 10.60 6.48
CA VAL A 185 10.76 9.91 5.29
C VAL A 185 11.13 10.58 3.97
N LEU A 186 11.59 11.84 3.99
CA LEU A 186 12.02 12.56 2.80
C LEU A 186 13.54 12.45 2.58
N LYS A 187 14.25 11.67 3.40
CA LYS A 187 15.72 11.57 3.31
C LYS A 187 16.13 10.94 1.97
N GLY A 188 16.74 11.75 1.11
CA GLY A 188 17.21 11.33 -0.21
C GLY A 188 16.12 11.31 -1.28
N VAL A 189 14.90 11.78 -0.97
CA VAL A 189 13.81 11.93 -1.94
C VAL A 189 14.04 13.22 -2.74
N THR A 190 14.20 13.09 -4.06
CA THR A 190 14.52 14.22 -4.94
C THR A 190 13.39 14.55 -5.92
N ASP A 191 12.82 13.53 -6.58
CA ASP A 191 11.76 13.72 -7.56
C ASP A 191 10.63 12.71 -7.37
N ILE A 192 9.40 13.20 -7.21
CA ILE A 192 8.20 12.39 -7.06
C ILE A 192 7.29 12.68 -8.24
N TRP A 193 7.22 11.74 -9.17
CA TRP A 193 6.26 11.79 -10.27
C TRP A 193 5.81 10.39 -10.63
N GLY A 194 4.54 10.26 -10.96
CA GLY A 194 3.95 9.03 -11.42
C GLY A 194 3.00 9.30 -12.58
N PRO A 195 2.97 8.44 -13.62
CA PRO A 195 2.10 8.57 -14.79
C PRO A 195 0.67 8.13 -14.45
N THR A 196 0.16 8.62 -13.34
CA THR A 196 -1.15 8.26 -12.80
C THR A 196 -1.76 9.46 -12.10
N ASP A 197 -3.08 9.48 -12.06
CA ASP A 197 -3.83 10.62 -11.55
C ASP A 197 -3.86 10.67 -10.02
N VAL A 198 -4.05 11.88 -9.51
CA VAL A 198 -4.19 12.16 -8.07
C VAL A 198 -5.55 11.65 -7.60
N TYR A 199 -5.59 10.97 -6.46
CA TYR A 199 -6.85 10.61 -5.80
C TYR A 199 -7.41 11.76 -4.97
N GLY A 200 -8.73 11.85 -4.92
CA GLY A 200 -9.41 12.68 -3.94
C GLY A 200 -9.17 12.12 -2.54
N VAL A 201 -8.80 13.00 -1.61
CA VAL A 201 -8.63 12.65 -0.19
C VAL A 201 -9.53 13.57 0.63
N ARG A 202 -10.30 12.98 1.55
CA ARG A 202 -11.18 13.71 2.48
C ARG A 202 -10.36 14.38 3.57
N LYS A 203 -11.05 14.99 4.54
CA LYS A 203 -10.41 15.45 5.77
C LYS A 203 -9.77 14.27 6.51
N LEU A 204 -8.44 14.24 6.50
CA LEU A 204 -7.66 13.29 7.28
C LEU A 204 -7.85 13.50 8.79
N PRO A 205 -7.70 12.45 9.61
CA PRO A 205 -7.69 12.54 11.06
C PRO A 205 -6.68 13.56 11.59
N ALA A 206 -6.99 14.19 12.72
CA ALA A 206 -6.17 15.27 13.30
C ALA A 206 -4.74 14.84 13.66
N ASP A 207 -4.49 13.55 13.86
CA ASP A 207 -3.15 12.98 14.10
C ASP A 207 -2.32 12.80 12.82
N SER A 208 -2.88 13.11 11.65
CA SER A 208 -2.21 12.95 10.35
C SER A 208 -1.32 14.14 10.01
N LYS A 209 -0.13 13.85 9.48
CA LYS A 209 0.83 14.84 8.98
C LYS A 209 1.04 14.62 7.49
N VAL A 210 0.50 15.51 6.66
CA VAL A 210 0.66 15.48 5.20
C VAL A 210 2.08 15.91 4.84
N ILE A 211 2.92 14.97 4.44
CA ILE A 211 4.34 15.18 4.14
C ILE A 211 4.52 15.65 2.68
N VAL A 212 3.71 15.12 1.76
CA VAL A 212 3.73 15.46 0.34
C VAL A 212 2.29 15.69 -0.12
N HIS A 213 2.07 16.73 -0.92
CA HIS A 213 0.82 16.99 -1.62
C HIS A 213 0.91 16.55 -3.08
N GLY A 214 -0.22 16.19 -3.67
CA GLY A 214 -0.36 15.75 -5.05
C GLY A 214 -0.81 16.92 -5.91
N GLN A 215 0.10 17.42 -6.74
CA GLN A 215 -0.20 18.39 -7.78
C GLN A 215 -0.60 17.64 -9.05
N VAL A 216 -1.77 18.00 -9.58
CA VAL A 216 -2.28 17.48 -10.85
C VAL A 216 -1.55 18.17 -12.00
N LEU A 217 -0.98 17.40 -12.91
CA LEU A 217 -0.34 17.89 -14.14
C LEU A 217 -1.23 17.68 -15.36
N ALA A 218 -1.24 18.66 -16.28
CA ALA A 218 -1.98 18.65 -17.54
C ALA A 218 -1.29 17.79 -18.61
N GLY A 219 -1.04 16.52 -18.30
CA GLY A 219 -0.44 15.55 -19.21
C GLY A 219 0.26 14.40 -18.49
N MET A 220 0.70 13.42 -19.27
CA MET A 220 1.29 12.15 -18.80
C MET A 220 2.83 12.14 -18.89
N LYS A 221 3.46 13.33 -18.87
CA LYS A 221 4.93 13.47 -18.87
C LYS A 221 5.37 14.23 -17.63
N PRO A 222 6.58 13.97 -17.10
CA PRO A 222 7.11 14.74 -15.97
C PRO A 222 7.14 16.24 -16.27
N SER A 223 7.49 16.64 -17.49
CA SER A 223 7.59 18.06 -17.87
C SER A 223 6.23 18.75 -18.10
N ALA A 224 5.10 18.06 -17.93
CA ALA A 224 3.79 18.66 -18.08
C ALA A 224 3.58 19.77 -17.04
N LYS A 225 2.94 20.86 -17.47
CA LYS A 225 2.60 21.97 -16.55
C LYS A 225 1.50 21.53 -15.57
N PRO A 226 1.45 22.10 -14.36
CA PRO A 226 0.31 21.91 -13.48
C PRO A 226 -1.00 22.32 -14.15
N VAL A 227 -2.09 21.61 -13.86
CA VAL A 227 -3.44 22.06 -14.23
C VAL A 227 -3.74 23.39 -13.52
N GLU A 228 -4.27 24.35 -14.26
CA GLU A 228 -4.70 25.64 -13.71
C GLU A 228 -6.07 25.53 -13.00
N GLY A 229 -6.29 26.37 -11.99
CA GLY A 229 -7.56 26.46 -11.27
C GLY A 229 -7.69 25.50 -10.07
N ARG A 230 -8.95 25.22 -9.69
CA ARG A 230 -9.32 24.66 -8.37
C ARG A 230 -8.76 23.27 -8.07
N LYS A 231 -8.31 22.50 -9.08
CA LYS A 231 -7.74 21.16 -8.83
C LYS A 231 -6.44 21.20 -8.03
N ASN A 232 -5.68 22.30 -8.08
CA ASN A 232 -4.43 22.45 -7.34
C ASN A 232 -4.52 23.46 -6.19
N ASP A 233 -5.73 23.94 -5.86
CA ASP A 233 -5.96 24.97 -4.85
C ASP A 233 -7.15 24.62 -3.93
N PRO A 234 -6.89 23.92 -2.79
CA PRO A 234 -5.61 23.35 -2.39
C PRO A 234 -5.29 22.03 -3.12
N MET A 235 -4.00 21.67 -3.17
CA MET A 235 -3.56 20.34 -3.61
C MET A 235 -4.05 19.25 -2.64
N MET A 236 -4.28 18.04 -3.16
CA MET A 236 -4.68 16.89 -2.34
C MET A 236 -3.50 16.35 -1.50
N PRO A 237 -3.73 15.83 -0.29
CA PRO A 237 -2.76 14.97 0.39
C PRO A 237 -2.35 13.79 -0.48
N LEU A 238 -1.04 13.50 -0.54
CA LEU A 238 -0.48 12.43 -1.36
C LEU A 238 0.31 11.41 -0.55
N VAL A 239 1.11 11.88 0.41
CA VAL A 239 1.85 11.06 1.37
C VAL A 239 1.64 11.65 2.74
N TRP A 240 1.20 10.86 3.71
CA TRP A 240 1.03 11.31 5.08
C TRP A 240 1.46 10.24 6.08
N THR A 241 1.86 10.69 7.26
CA THR A 241 2.09 9.82 8.42
C THR A 241 1.01 10.03 9.45
N ARG A 242 0.73 9.01 10.27
CA ARG A 242 -0.14 9.16 11.44
C ARG A 242 0.16 8.14 12.54
N ALA A 243 -0.39 8.36 13.73
CA ALA A 243 -0.19 7.52 14.91
C ALA A 243 -1.50 6.81 15.26
N PHE A 244 -1.69 5.62 14.68
CA PHE A 244 -2.92 4.84 14.87
C PHE A 244 -2.91 4.16 16.24
N LYS A 245 -3.86 4.54 17.11
CA LYS A 245 -4.09 3.87 18.39
C LYS A 245 -4.95 2.64 18.17
N THR A 246 -4.44 1.47 18.56
CA THR A 246 -5.16 0.20 18.50
C THR A 246 -6.14 0.10 19.67
N GLU A 247 -7.15 -0.76 19.53
CA GLU A 247 -8.08 -1.08 20.62
C GLU A 247 -7.37 -1.63 21.89
N SER A 248 -6.22 -2.29 21.71
CA SER A 248 -5.36 -2.78 22.78
C SER A 248 -4.48 -1.70 23.44
N GLY A 249 -4.65 -0.43 23.08
CA GLY A 249 -3.91 0.71 23.64
C GLY A 249 -2.49 0.91 23.08
N LYS A 250 -2.05 0.07 22.14
CA LYS A 250 -0.76 0.23 21.45
C LYS A 250 -0.87 1.32 20.38
N THR A 251 0.26 1.89 19.98
CA THR A 251 0.31 2.88 18.90
C THR A 251 1.15 2.36 17.74
N ALA A 252 0.54 2.21 16.58
CA ALA A 252 1.21 1.88 15.32
C ALA A 252 1.58 3.15 14.56
N ARG A 253 2.80 3.17 13.99
CA ARG A 253 3.22 4.22 13.06
C ARG A 253 2.74 3.86 11.66
N ILE A 254 1.99 4.76 11.05
CA ILE A 254 1.43 4.57 9.71
C ILE A 254 2.11 5.53 8.74
N LEU A 255 2.48 5.03 7.56
CA LEU A 255 2.77 5.83 6.38
C LEU A 255 1.74 5.42 5.32
N ALA A 256 1.02 6.38 4.77
CA ALA A 256 0.04 6.13 3.72
C ALA A 256 0.34 7.02 2.53
N THR A 257 0.13 6.47 1.34
CA THR A 257 0.18 7.26 0.10
C THR A 257 -0.88 6.80 -0.89
N THR A 258 -1.43 7.76 -1.63
CA THR A 258 -2.31 7.51 -2.78
C THR A 258 -1.53 7.37 -4.09
N MET A 259 -0.19 7.23 -4.02
CA MET A 259 0.69 6.75 -5.09
C MET A 259 1.13 5.30 -4.87
N GLY A 260 1.82 4.73 -5.85
CA GLY A 260 2.52 3.45 -5.69
C GLY A 260 2.21 2.42 -6.77
N ALA A 261 1.58 2.82 -7.89
CA ALA A 261 1.41 1.92 -9.03
C ALA A 261 2.77 1.43 -9.53
N SER A 262 2.83 0.25 -10.15
CA SER A 262 4.10 -0.30 -10.66
C SER A 262 4.81 0.71 -11.59
N THR A 263 4.06 1.49 -12.36
CA THR A 263 4.56 2.57 -13.22
C THR A 263 5.01 3.82 -12.45
N ASP A 264 4.34 4.18 -11.35
CA ASP A 264 4.78 5.27 -10.48
C ASP A 264 6.16 4.95 -9.88
N LEU A 265 6.39 3.67 -9.56
CA LEU A 265 7.66 3.19 -9.03
C LEU A 265 8.80 3.22 -10.04
N GLN A 266 8.63 3.73 -11.26
CA GLN A 266 9.76 4.12 -12.11
C GLN A 266 10.47 5.38 -11.58
N SER A 267 9.77 6.24 -10.84
CA SER A 267 10.40 7.36 -10.13
C SER A 267 11.31 6.85 -9.01
N ALA A 268 12.60 7.21 -9.09
CA ALA A 268 13.56 6.86 -8.06
C ALA A 268 13.30 7.59 -6.74
N GLY A 269 12.74 8.81 -6.77
CA GLY A 269 12.39 9.52 -5.55
C GLY A 269 11.15 8.95 -4.88
N LEU A 270 10.17 8.42 -5.61
CA LEU A 270 9.04 7.70 -5.01
C LEU A 270 9.46 6.37 -4.38
N ARG A 271 10.42 5.65 -4.98
CA ARG A 271 10.93 4.38 -4.41
C ARG A 271 11.72 4.55 -3.10
N ARG A 272 12.20 5.76 -2.80
CA ARG A 272 13.02 6.07 -1.61
C ARG A 272 12.15 6.44 -0.43
#